data_AF-A0A967EMF7-F1
#
_entry.id   AF-A0A967EMF7-F1
#
_cell.length_a   1.000
_cell.length_b   1.000
_cell.length_c   1.000
_cell.angle_alpha   90.00
_cell.angle_beta   90.00
_cell.angle_gamma   90.00
#
_symmetry.space_group_name_H-M   'P 1'
#
loop_
_entity.id
_entity.type
_entity.pdbx_description
1 polymer ?
#
loop_
_entity_poly.entity_id
_entity_poly.type
_entity_poly.pdbx_seq_one_letter_code
_entity_poly.pdbx_strand_id
1 'polypeptide(L)'
;MPQTRIDSTSASDLTNAITDFSVDNASTDGASEQKETTWIDENWSVDFGYYTDDKIPEITAVIDAKSAWTVGKGFVADEITTMLLDTIKGWGKDTFNTILENAMRTMLISGNFYAEIIRDDEENLINLKPLDSGTMRHVVNKQGILIRFEQLSKIKENPPKKFKPEDIFYLARNRVADEIHGRGIIQKLKRIMDMKNEAMNDSKLINHRFAYPQWIFHLDTDDPTEIAKFKATKDAANAAGENMYIPKDVVVPELVAVAPNATINLLPWIQYLDNLLYEMAGVPKIILGGSGEFTEASAKIAYLAFQQGVEEEQLFIEEQVLTQLNLVINLEFPASLENELLSDNKKDGAQNIDPSETTAGEGQ
;
A
#
# COMPACT_ATOMS: atom_id res chain seq x y z
N MET A 1 -18.95 16.09 55.37
CA MET A 1 -17.95 15.99 54.31
C MET A 1 -17.58 14.52 54.16
N PRO A 2 -17.80 13.88 53.00
CA PRO A 2 -17.35 12.51 52.79
C PRO A 2 -15.82 12.50 52.88
N GLN A 3 -15.26 11.65 53.75
CA GLN A 3 -13.82 11.44 53.81
C GLN A 3 -13.35 10.88 52.47
N THR A 4 -12.58 11.66 51.72
CA THR A 4 -11.95 11.22 50.48
C THR A 4 -11.01 10.05 50.81
N ARG A 5 -11.39 8.81 50.45
CA ARG A 5 -10.58 7.61 50.67
C ARG A 5 -9.43 7.57 49.66
N ILE A 6 -8.39 8.35 49.91
CA ILE A 6 -7.17 8.40 49.07
C ILE A 6 -6.53 7.01 48.99
N ASP A 7 -6.65 6.18 50.02
CA ASP A 7 -6.13 4.80 50.05
C ASP A 7 -6.78 3.85 49.02
N SER A 8 -7.83 4.29 48.33
CA SER A 8 -8.50 3.53 47.25
C SER A 8 -8.02 3.88 45.85
N THR A 9 -7.07 4.82 45.69
CA THR A 9 -6.51 5.17 44.38
C THR A 9 -5.46 4.15 43.97
N SER A 10 -5.72 3.43 42.88
CA SER A 10 -4.74 2.58 42.18
C SER A 10 -4.06 3.41 41.10
N ALA A 11 -2.73 3.37 41.04
CA ALA A 11 -1.98 3.93 39.91
C ALA A 11 -2.06 2.96 38.73
N SER A 12 -2.38 3.46 37.53
CA SER A 12 -2.33 2.66 36.31
C SER A 12 -0.88 2.22 36.04
N ASP A 13 -0.69 0.95 35.71
CA ASP A 13 0.61 0.37 35.39
C ASP A 13 1.05 0.69 33.96
N LEU A 14 1.32 1.98 33.71
CA LEU A 14 1.83 2.44 32.41
C LEU A 14 3.24 1.93 32.14
N THR A 15 4.02 1.67 33.19
CA THR A 15 5.42 1.23 33.08
C THR A 15 5.52 -0.17 32.49
N ASN A 16 4.63 -1.10 32.85
CA ASN A 16 4.59 -2.42 32.22
C ASN A 16 3.76 -2.45 30.93
N ALA A 17 3.00 -1.40 30.63
CA ALA A 17 2.19 -1.30 29.41
C ALA A 17 2.95 -0.68 28.21
N ILE A 18 3.97 0.15 28.47
CA ILE A 18 4.81 0.75 27.42
C ILE A 18 5.99 -0.19 27.15
N THR A 19 5.96 -0.91 26.04
CA THR A 19 7.14 -1.63 25.56
C THR A 19 8.06 -0.64 24.85
N ASP A 20 9.30 -0.52 25.32
CA ASP A 20 10.33 0.27 24.65
C ASP A 20 10.52 -0.23 23.20
N PHE A 21 10.77 0.70 22.29
CA PHE A 21 11.02 0.34 20.89
C PHE A 21 12.34 -0.41 20.77
N SER A 22 12.26 -1.67 20.37
CA SER A 22 13.39 -2.48 19.93
C SER A 22 13.15 -3.02 18.53
N VAL A 23 14.24 -3.21 17.79
CA VAL A 23 14.22 -3.95 16.53
C VAL A 23 14.84 -5.30 16.83
N ASP A 24 14.11 -6.38 16.53
CA ASP A 24 14.61 -7.73 16.72
C ASP A 24 15.74 -8.03 15.73
N ASN A 25 16.70 -8.85 16.16
CA ASN A 25 17.71 -9.37 15.26
C ASN A 25 17.04 -10.26 14.20
N ALA A 26 17.36 -10.02 12.92
CA ALA A 26 16.85 -10.81 11.80
C ALA A 26 18.02 -11.46 11.02
N SER A 27 17.79 -12.66 10.52
CA SER A 27 18.67 -13.37 9.57
C SER A 27 17.99 -13.46 8.21
N THR A 28 18.78 -13.73 7.16
CA THR A 28 18.23 -14.04 5.84
C THR A 28 17.64 -15.45 5.81
N ASP A 29 16.66 -15.66 4.92
CA ASP A 29 16.06 -16.99 4.66
C ASP A 29 16.91 -17.81 3.68
N GLY A 30 18.24 -17.78 3.88
CA GLY A 30 19.21 -18.51 3.07
C GLY A 30 19.07 -20.03 3.22
N ALA A 31 19.75 -20.78 2.35
CA ALA A 31 19.72 -22.24 2.41
C ALA A 31 20.34 -22.76 3.72
N SER A 32 19.63 -23.68 4.37
CA SER A 32 20.16 -24.44 5.50
C SER A 32 21.19 -25.49 5.05
N GLU A 33 21.94 -26.07 5.99
CA GLU A 33 22.85 -27.19 5.71
C GLU A 33 22.13 -28.49 5.28
N GLN A 34 20.80 -28.48 5.22
CA GLN A 34 20.01 -29.61 4.76
C GLN A 34 20.13 -29.80 3.25
N LYS A 35 19.83 -31.02 2.77
CA LYS A 35 19.88 -31.34 1.34
C LYS A 35 18.97 -30.44 0.51
N GLU A 36 17.78 -30.15 1.03
CA GLU A 36 16.79 -29.28 0.42
C GLU A 36 16.27 -28.31 1.48
N THR A 37 16.26 -27.02 1.15
CA THR A 37 15.54 -26.00 1.92
C THR A 37 14.31 -25.59 1.13
N THR A 38 13.17 -25.50 1.78
CA THR A 38 11.91 -25.13 1.14
C THR A 38 11.39 -23.81 1.68
N TRP A 39 10.82 -22.99 0.82
CA TRP A 39 10.18 -21.73 1.21
C TRP A 39 8.85 -21.56 0.48
N ILE A 40 7.85 -21.03 1.19
CA ILE A 40 6.55 -20.65 0.66
C ILE A 40 6.16 -19.33 1.32
N ASP A 41 5.48 -18.46 0.57
CA ASP A 41 4.97 -17.22 1.10
C ASP A 41 3.74 -17.46 2.01
N GLU A 42 3.99 -17.58 3.31
CA GLU A 42 2.94 -17.73 4.31
C GLU A 42 2.09 -16.45 4.48
N ASN A 43 2.62 -15.29 4.05
CA ASN A 43 1.96 -14.00 4.19
C ASN A 43 1.15 -13.60 2.95
N TRP A 44 1.21 -14.36 1.85
CA TRP A 44 0.52 -14.04 0.59
C TRP A 44 -0.95 -13.63 0.80
N SER A 45 -1.70 -14.41 1.58
CA SER A 45 -3.13 -14.13 1.80
C SER A 45 -3.36 -12.83 2.58
N VAL A 46 -2.45 -12.48 3.49
CA VAL A 46 -2.50 -11.23 4.26
C VAL A 46 -2.14 -10.07 3.36
N ASP A 47 -1.02 -10.16 2.63
CA ASP A 47 -0.53 -9.10 1.75
C ASP A 47 -1.51 -8.83 0.59
N PHE A 48 -2.07 -9.89 -0.01
CA PHE A 48 -3.16 -9.76 -0.98
C PHE A 48 -4.44 -9.20 -0.36
N GLY A 49 -4.70 -9.48 0.92
CA GLY A 49 -5.75 -8.85 1.70
C GLY A 49 -5.59 -7.32 1.76
N TYR A 50 -4.40 -6.82 2.10
CA TYR A 50 -4.13 -5.37 2.09
C TYR A 50 -4.34 -4.74 0.71
N TYR A 51 -3.95 -5.44 -0.37
CA TYR A 51 -4.15 -4.95 -1.74
C TYR A 51 -5.62 -4.89 -2.17
N THR A 52 -6.48 -5.78 -1.64
CA THR A 52 -7.89 -5.90 -2.02
C THR A 52 -8.86 -5.30 -1.01
N ASP A 53 -8.39 -4.82 0.15
CA ASP A 53 -9.25 -4.25 1.18
C ASP A 53 -9.72 -2.84 0.79
N ASP A 54 -11.03 -2.70 0.62
CA ASP A 54 -11.70 -1.42 0.33
C ASP A 54 -11.42 -0.33 1.38
N LYS A 55 -10.96 -0.69 2.58
CA LYS A 55 -10.57 0.26 3.63
C LYS A 55 -9.22 0.92 3.38
N ILE A 56 -8.40 0.36 2.49
CA ILE A 56 -7.03 0.82 2.22
C ILE A 56 -6.83 1.05 0.71
N PRO A 57 -7.67 1.86 0.05
CA PRO A 57 -7.59 2.03 -1.41
C PRO A 57 -6.27 2.65 -1.88
N GLU A 58 -5.52 3.31 -0.99
CA GLU A 58 -4.28 3.98 -1.33
C GLU A 58 -3.18 3.02 -1.76
N ILE A 59 -3.08 1.83 -1.12
CA ILE A 59 -2.04 0.86 -1.50
C ILE A 59 -2.36 0.22 -2.85
N THR A 60 -3.64 -0.05 -3.13
CA THR A 60 -4.11 -0.52 -4.44
C THR A 60 -3.75 0.51 -5.52
N ALA A 61 -4.08 1.79 -5.29
CA ALA A 61 -3.79 2.87 -6.23
C ALA A 61 -2.28 3.03 -6.49
N VAL A 62 -1.45 2.91 -5.45
CA VAL A 62 0.02 2.94 -5.55
C VAL A 62 0.53 1.78 -6.41
N ILE A 63 0.10 0.55 -6.12
CA ILE A 63 0.55 -0.65 -6.83
C ILE A 63 0.08 -0.63 -8.29
N ASP A 64 -1.17 -0.25 -8.53
CA ASP A 64 -1.75 -0.12 -9.87
C ASP A 64 -1.03 0.94 -10.69
N ALA A 65 -0.76 2.11 -10.10
CA ALA A 65 -0.01 3.17 -10.77
C ALA A 65 1.40 2.70 -11.12
N LYS A 66 2.16 2.13 -10.17
CA LYS A 66 3.50 1.60 -10.49
C LYS A 66 3.45 0.56 -11.61
N SER A 67 2.50 -0.37 -11.55
CA SER A 67 2.39 -1.44 -12.55
C SER A 67 2.05 -0.89 -13.93
N ALA A 68 1.07 0.00 -14.01
CA ALA A 68 0.66 0.64 -15.26
C ALA A 68 1.77 1.52 -15.86
N TRP A 69 2.48 2.29 -15.04
CA TRP A 69 3.58 3.13 -15.50
C TRP A 69 4.80 2.32 -15.93
N THR A 70 5.10 1.19 -15.26
CA THR A 70 6.20 0.31 -15.63
C THR A 70 5.93 -0.40 -16.95
N VAL A 71 4.75 -0.98 -17.14
CA VAL A 71 4.41 -1.58 -18.45
C VAL A 71 4.23 -0.50 -19.52
N GLY A 72 3.79 0.70 -19.12
CA GLY A 72 3.70 1.87 -19.99
C GLY A 72 2.73 1.66 -21.13
N LYS A 73 3.17 1.92 -22.36
CA LYS A 73 2.37 1.65 -23.58
C LYS A 73 2.47 0.21 -24.07
N GLY A 74 3.16 -0.66 -23.33
CA GLY A 74 3.50 -2.02 -23.73
C GLY A 74 4.95 -2.14 -24.18
N PHE A 75 5.24 -3.19 -24.92
CA PHE A 75 6.58 -3.49 -25.41
C PHE A 75 6.78 -3.15 -26.89
N VAL A 76 8.04 -2.93 -27.25
CA VAL A 76 8.55 -2.85 -28.62
C VAL A 76 9.59 -3.96 -28.78
N ALA A 77 9.48 -4.73 -29.86
CA ALA A 77 10.41 -5.79 -30.22
C ALA A 77 10.56 -5.87 -31.75
N ASP A 78 11.40 -6.77 -32.25
CA ASP A 78 11.40 -7.11 -33.68
C ASP A 78 10.09 -7.79 -34.09
N GLU A 79 9.83 -7.86 -35.40
CA GLU A 79 8.57 -8.36 -35.94
C GLU A 79 8.28 -9.81 -35.55
N ILE A 80 9.32 -10.67 -35.48
CA ILE A 80 9.16 -12.09 -35.14
C ILE A 80 8.79 -12.22 -33.67
N THR A 81 9.52 -11.55 -32.78
CA THR A 81 9.21 -11.54 -31.35
C THR A 81 7.84 -10.91 -31.07
N THR A 82 7.46 -9.85 -31.79
CA THR A 82 6.13 -9.22 -31.64
C THR A 82 5.02 -10.19 -32.02
N MET A 83 5.11 -10.84 -33.18
CA MET A 83 4.14 -11.84 -33.60
C MET A 83 4.03 -13.00 -32.58
N LEU A 84 5.15 -13.46 -32.04
CA LEU A 84 5.18 -14.49 -31.01
C LEU A 84 4.43 -14.04 -29.75
N LEU A 85 4.78 -12.87 -29.21
CA LEU A 85 4.20 -12.34 -27.98
C LEU A 85 2.69 -12.02 -28.13
N ASP A 86 2.23 -11.63 -29.31
CA ASP A 86 0.81 -11.39 -29.60
C ASP A 86 -0.05 -12.69 -29.55
N THR A 87 0.58 -13.85 -29.76
CA THR A 87 -0.09 -15.15 -29.66
C THR A 87 -0.30 -15.63 -28.23
N ILE A 88 0.43 -15.08 -27.26
CA ILE A 88 0.29 -15.43 -25.84
C ILE A 88 -1.12 -15.09 -25.36
N LYS A 89 -1.74 -16.00 -24.60
CA LYS A 89 -3.11 -15.86 -24.07
C LYS A 89 -3.27 -16.05 -22.57
N GLY A 90 -2.20 -16.33 -21.83
CA GLY A 90 -2.25 -16.56 -20.39
C GLY A 90 -3.25 -17.64 -20.00
N TRP A 91 -4.29 -17.29 -19.23
CA TRP A 91 -5.38 -18.23 -18.90
C TRP A 91 -6.43 -18.40 -20.01
N GLY A 92 -6.23 -17.77 -21.16
CA GLY A 92 -7.08 -17.85 -22.36
C GLY A 92 -7.62 -16.49 -22.83
N LYS A 93 -7.43 -15.43 -22.04
CA LYS A 93 -7.93 -14.06 -22.32
C LYS A 93 -6.89 -12.97 -22.16
N ASP A 94 -5.72 -13.30 -21.64
CA ASP A 94 -4.69 -12.30 -21.42
C ASP A 94 -3.96 -11.96 -22.72
N THR A 95 -3.28 -10.84 -22.69
CA THR A 95 -2.20 -10.48 -23.62
C THR A 95 -0.87 -10.52 -22.87
N PHE A 96 0.25 -10.49 -23.58
CA PHE A 96 1.55 -10.40 -22.94
C PHE A 96 1.67 -9.15 -22.04
N ASN A 97 1.17 -7.99 -22.48
CA ASN A 97 1.14 -6.76 -21.68
C ASN A 97 0.36 -6.93 -20.36
N THR A 98 -0.84 -7.50 -20.41
CA THR A 98 -1.64 -7.73 -19.19
C THR A 98 -0.99 -8.75 -18.25
N ILE A 99 -0.21 -9.70 -18.79
CA ILE A 99 0.59 -10.63 -17.98
C ILE A 99 1.72 -9.89 -17.27
N LEU A 100 2.45 -9.02 -17.98
CA LEU A 100 3.51 -8.20 -17.37
C LEU A 100 2.95 -7.24 -16.31
N GLU A 101 1.78 -6.66 -16.55
CA GLU A 101 1.13 -5.76 -15.60
C GLU A 101 0.69 -6.53 -14.34
N ASN A 102 0.11 -7.73 -14.51
CA ASN A 102 -0.19 -8.63 -13.40
C ASN A 102 1.09 -9.08 -12.67
N ALA A 103 2.17 -9.32 -13.41
CA ALA A 103 3.46 -9.69 -12.85
C ALA A 103 4.00 -8.59 -11.92
N MET A 104 3.93 -7.33 -12.36
CA MET A 104 4.33 -6.18 -11.57
C MET A 104 3.47 -6.03 -10.32
N ARG A 105 2.14 -6.14 -10.43
CA ARG A 105 1.25 -6.08 -9.26
C ARG A 105 1.60 -7.15 -8.24
N THR A 106 1.66 -8.40 -8.66
CA THR A 106 1.93 -9.54 -7.79
C THR A 106 3.31 -9.44 -7.14
N MET A 107 4.32 -9.03 -7.90
CA MET A 107 5.67 -8.80 -7.39
C MET A 107 5.72 -7.64 -6.39
N LEU A 108 4.95 -6.57 -6.58
CA LEU A 108 4.86 -5.47 -5.61
C LEU A 108 4.10 -5.87 -4.34
N ILE A 109 3.11 -6.76 -4.44
CA ILE A 109 2.33 -7.25 -3.30
C ILE A 109 3.23 -8.07 -2.36
N SER A 110 3.83 -9.15 -2.85
CA SER A 110 4.56 -10.11 -2.00
C SER A 110 6.04 -10.29 -2.33
N GLY A 111 6.53 -9.65 -3.38
CA GLY A 111 7.93 -9.74 -3.82
C GLY A 111 8.18 -10.77 -4.91
N ASN A 112 7.19 -11.62 -5.22
CA ASN A 112 7.38 -12.81 -6.04
C ASN A 112 6.23 -12.98 -7.05
N PHE A 113 6.56 -13.16 -8.33
CA PHE A 113 5.60 -13.53 -9.37
C PHE A 113 6.05 -14.81 -10.10
N TYR A 114 5.08 -15.65 -10.45
CA TYR A 114 5.31 -16.91 -11.16
C TYR A 114 4.37 -17.02 -12.35
N ALA A 115 4.91 -17.45 -13.49
CA ALA A 115 4.11 -17.92 -14.62
C ALA A 115 4.70 -19.22 -15.19
N GLU A 116 3.83 -20.18 -15.50
CA GLU A 116 4.22 -21.39 -16.23
C GLU A 116 4.58 -21.01 -17.67
N ILE A 117 5.81 -21.35 -18.06
CA ILE A 117 6.29 -21.24 -19.43
C ILE A 117 5.81 -22.48 -20.16
N ILE A 118 4.93 -22.29 -21.14
CA ILE A 118 4.40 -23.39 -21.95
C ILE A 118 5.10 -23.33 -23.31
N ARG A 119 5.73 -24.44 -23.69
CA ARG A 119 6.43 -24.60 -24.96
C ARG A 119 5.82 -25.73 -25.79
N ASP A 120 6.00 -25.67 -27.11
CA ASP A 120 5.68 -26.78 -28.00
C ASP A 120 6.79 -27.84 -28.03
N ASP A 121 6.62 -28.86 -28.86
CA ASP A 121 7.58 -29.97 -29.03
C ASP A 121 8.93 -29.51 -29.62
N GLU A 122 8.99 -28.31 -30.22
CA GLU A 122 10.17 -27.69 -30.80
C GLU A 122 10.80 -26.66 -29.83
N GLU A 123 10.36 -26.62 -28.58
CA GLU A 123 10.79 -25.68 -27.52
C GLU A 123 10.43 -24.20 -27.79
N ASN A 124 9.56 -23.91 -28.76
CA ASN A 124 9.07 -22.56 -29.00
C ASN A 124 8.10 -22.14 -27.89
N LEU A 125 8.18 -20.88 -27.44
CA LEU A 125 7.25 -20.34 -26.45
C LEU A 125 5.85 -20.23 -27.07
N ILE A 126 4.87 -20.94 -26.53
CA ILE A 126 3.49 -20.88 -27.02
C ILE A 126 2.57 -20.08 -26.10
N ASN A 127 2.87 -20.05 -24.80
CA ASN A 127 2.05 -19.33 -23.84
C ASN A 127 2.81 -19.07 -22.54
N LEU A 128 2.35 -18.08 -21.78
CA LEU A 128 2.88 -17.74 -20.47
C LEU A 128 1.71 -17.60 -19.50
N LYS A 129 1.54 -18.52 -18.56
CA LYS A 129 0.35 -18.60 -17.71
C LYS A 129 0.67 -18.20 -16.27
N PRO A 130 0.18 -17.05 -15.77
CA PRO A 130 0.31 -16.68 -14.36
C PRO A 130 -0.17 -17.78 -13.41
N LEU A 131 0.58 -17.98 -12.32
CA LEU A 131 0.27 -18.93 -11.25
C LEU A 131 -0.01 -18.19 -9.94
N ASP A 132 -0.73 -18.86 -9.04
CA ASP A 132 -1.06 -18.33 -7.71
C ASP A 132 0.17 -18.40 -6.80
N SER A 133 0.77 -17.25 -6.50
CA SER A 133 1.97 -17.12 -5.65
C SER A 133 1.79 -17.78 -4.27
N GLY A 134 0.59 -17.77 -3.70
CA GLY A 134 0.32 -18.41 -2.40
C GLY A 134 0.38 -19.94 -2.41
N THR A 135 0.47 -20.55 -3.59
CA THR A 135 0.62 -22.01 -3.76
C THR A 135 2.00 -22.42 -4.25
N MET A 136 2.86 -21.47 -4.60
CA MET A 136 4.18 -21.74 -5.14
C MET A 136 5.20 -21.89 -4.01
N ARG A 137 5.99 -22.96 -4.08
CA ARG A 137 7.04 -23.27 -3.13
C ARG A 137 8.38 -23.36 -3.84
N HIS A 138 9.38 -22.69 -3.30
CA HIS A 138 10.77 -22.84 -3.72
C HIS A 138 11.36 -24.08 -3.08
N VAL A 139 12.17 -24.81 -3.85
CA VAL A 139 13.06 -25.83 -3.30
C VAL A 139 14.47 -25.52 -3.78
N VAL A 140 15.34 -25.23 -2.83
CA VAL A 140 16.75 -24.92 -3.08
C VAL A 140 17.64 -26.01 -2.50
N ASN A 141 18.80 -26.23 -3.10
CA ASN A 141 19.80 -27.15 -2.54
C ASN A 141 20.59 -26.49 -1.40
N LYS A 142 21.48 -27.24 -0.75
CA LYS A 142 22.38 -26.77 0.32
C LYS A 142 23.30 -25.58 -0.07
N GLN A 143 23.43 -25.27 -1.37
CA GLN A 143 24.20 -24.13 -1.88
C GLN A 143 23.32 -22.90 -2.17
N GLY A 144 22.02 -22.93 -1.83
CA GLY A 144 21.10 -21.84 -2.14
C GLY A 144 20.67 -21.76 -3.60
N ILE A 145 20.99 -22.78 -4.41
CA ILE A 145 20.59 -22.81 -5.82
C ILE A 145 19.20 -23.42 -5.92
N LEU A 146 18.28 -22.71 -6.57
CA LEU A 146 16.95 -23.20 -6.88
C LEU A 146 17.03 -24.44 -7.79
N ILE A 147 16.47 -25.55 -7.33
CA ILE A 147 16.47 -26.82 -8.07
C ILE A 147 15.12 -27.16 -8.68
N ARG A 148 14.01 -26.65 -8.12
CA ARG A 148 12.65 -26.79 -8.66
C ARG A 148 11.68 -25.84 -7.96
N PHE A 149 10.55 -25.61 -8.62
CA PHE A 149 9.35 -25.08 -7.99
C PHE A 149 8.35 -26.20 -7.74
N GLU A 150 7.56 -26.07 -6.68
CA GLU A 150 6.43 -26.97 -6.40
C GLU A 150 5.15 -26.14 -6.27
N GLN A 151 4.15 -26.42 -7.09
CA GLN A 151 2.81 -25.87 -6.91
C GLN A 151 1.99 -26.81 -6.04
N LEU A 152 1.63 -26.33 -4.86
CA LEU A 152 0.80 -27.07 -3.91
C LEU A 152 -0.64 -27.11 -4.41
N SER A 153 -1.23 -28.31 -4.40
CA SER A 153 -2.65 -28.45 -4.69
C SER A 153 -3.48 -27.89 -3.54
N LYS A 154 -4.54 -27.14 -3.88
CA LYS A 154 -5.57 -26.72 -2.90
C LYS A 154 -6.37 -27.90 -2.35
N ILE A 155 -6.32 -29.05 -3.02
CA ILE A 155 -6.86 -30.33 -2.56
C ILE A 155 -5.73 -31.11 -1.88
N LYS A 156 -5.88 -31.36 -0.56
CA LYS A 156 -4.84 -31.92 0.33
C LYS A 156 -4.25 -33.26 -0.12
N GLU A 157 -4.99 -34.06 -0.88
CA GLU A 157 -4.58 -35.41 -1.28
C GLU A 157 -3.77 -35.45 -2.58
N ASN A 158 -3.82 -34.39 -3.39
CA ASN A 158 -3.09 -34.38 -4.65
C ASN A 158 -1.61 -34.05 -4.41
N PRO A 159 -0.68 -34.80 -5.01
CA PRO A 159 0.73 -34.48 -4.92
C PRO A 159 1.01 -33.11 -5.57
N PRO A 160 1.99 -32.33 -5.05
CA PRO A 160 2.39 -31.07 -5.66
C PRO A 160 2.85 -31.27 -7.11
N LYS A 161 2.46 -30.35 -8.01
CA LYS A 161 3.01 -30.31 -9.38
C LYS A 161 4.43 -29.74 -9.29
N LYS A 162 5.41 -30.48 -9.80
CA LYS A 162 6.81 -30.07 -9.80
C LYS A 162 7.17 -29.44 -11.13
N PHE A 163 7.90 -28.34 -11.08
CA PHE A 163 8.40 -27.62 -12.24
C PHE A 163 9.91 -27.49 -12.11
N LYS A 164 10.63 -27.63 -13.23
CA LYS A 164 12.03 -27.24 -13.25
C LYS A 164 12.14 -25.71 -13.23
N PRO A 165 13.29 -25.13 -12.82
CA PRO A 165 13.48 -23.69 -12.85
C PRO A 165 13.19 -23.07 -14.23
N GLU A 166 13.59 -23.73 -15.31
CA GLU A 166 13.37 -23.28 -16.69
C GLU A 166 11.91 -23.36 -17.17
N ASP A 167 11.03 -24.04 -16.43
CA ASP A 167 9.60 -24.15 -16.76
C ASP A 167 8.78 -22.98 -16.18
N ILE A 168 9.39 -22.13 -15.35
CA ILE A 168 8.71 -21.03 -14.65
C ILE A 168 9.41 -19.71 -14.96
N PHE A 169 8.64 -18.76 -15.48
CA PHE A 169 9.03 -17.36 -15.51
C PHE A 169 8.82 -16.78 -14.11
N TYR A 170 9.91 -16.42 -13.46
CA TYR A 170 9.94 -16.05 -12.05
C TYR A 170 10.54 -14.66 -11.88
N LEU A 171 9.79 -13.74 -11.25
CA LEU A 171 10.28 -12.42 -10.88
C LEU A 171 10.42 -12.33 -9.37
N ALA A 172 11.61 -11.94 -8.91
CA ALA A 172 11.95 -11.79 -7.50
C ALA A 172 12.60 -10.42 -7.27
N ARG A 173 11.86 -9.49 -6.64
CA ARG A 173 12.35 -8.12 -6.42
C ARG A 173 12.83 -7.92 -4.99
N ASN A 174 13.74 -6.98 -4.78
CA ASN A 174 14.22 -6.58 -3.45
C ASN A 174 14.84 -7.72 -2.61
N ARG A 175 15.46 -8.70 -3.27
CA ARG A 175 16.24 -9.75 -2.58
C ARG A 175 17.43 -9.12 -1.85
N VAL A 176 17.68 -9.54 -0.62
CA VAL A 176 18.85 -9.12 0.17
C VAL A 176 19.77 -10.32 0.38
N ALA A 177 21.05 -10.16 0.01
CA ALA A 177 22.07 -11.20 0.16
C ALA A 177 21.66 -12.56 -0.46
N ASP A 178 21.59 -13.62 0.34
CA ASP A 178 21.31 -15.00 -0.10
C ASP A 178 19.84 -15.41 0.03
N GLU A 179 18.93 -14.45 0.25
CA GLU A 179 17.49 -14.71 0.27
C GLU A 179 17.01 -15.39 -1.00
N ILE A 180 16.20 -16.42 -0.87
CA ILE A 180 15.73 -17.23 -2.00
C ILE A 180 14.40 -16.73 -2.59
N HIS A 181 13.86 -15.61 -2.09
CA HIS A 181 12.61 -15.00 -2.51
C HIS A 181 12.73 -13.47 -2.49
N GLY A 182 11.88 -12.79 -3.27
CA GLY A 182 11.75 -11.34 -3.22
C GLY A 182 10.91 -10.85 -2.04
N ARG A 183 10.90 -9.52 -1.85
CA ARG A 183 10.14 -8.81 -0.80
C ARG A 183 9.23 -7.75 -1.42
N GLY A 184 7.94 -7.83 -1.09
CA GLY A 184 6.92 -6.88 -1.54
C GLY A 184 7.00 -5.53 -0.82
N ILE A 185 6.33 -4.51 -1.38
CA ILE A 185 6.24 -3.19 -0.76
C ILE A 185 5.24 -3.15 0.39
N ILE A 186 4.24 -4.04 0.40
CA ILE A 186 3.21 -4.10 1.45
C ILE A 186 3.85 -4.36 2.81
N GLN A 187 4.83 -5.28 2.88
CA GLN A 187 5.54 -5.60 4.12
C GLN A 187 6.22 -4.37 4.74
N LYS A 188 6.72 -3.43 3.90
CA LYS A 188 7.34 -2.18 4.34
C LYS A 188 6.31 -1.13 4.78
N LEU A 189 5.14 -1.11 4.13
CA LEU A 189 4.11 -0.09 4.34
C LEU A 189 3.05 -0.50 5.38
N LYS A 190 2.98 -1.78 5.74
CA LYS A 190 1.96 -2.37 6.63
C LYS A 190 1.77 -1.56 7.90
N ARG A 191 2.85 -1.26 8.62
CA ARG A 191 2.78 -0.48 9.87
C ARG A 191 2.16 0.91 9.66
N ILE A 192 2.50 1.59 8.56
CA ILE A 192 1.96 2.93 8.25
C ILE A 192 0.47 2.83 7.95
N MET A 193 0.06 1.83 7.16
CA MET A 193 -1.35 1.58 6.83
C MET A 193 -2.16 1.26 8.09
N ASP A 194 -1.65 0.40 8.98
CA ASP A 194 -2.32 0.03 10.22
C ASP A 194 -2.51 1.24 11.14
N MET A 195 -1.44 2.03 11.37
CA MET A 195 -1.51 3.26 12.17
C MET A 195 -2.48 4.29 11.59
N LYS A 196 -2.54 4.42 10.25
CA LYS A 196 -3.46 5.35 9.57
C LYS A 196 -4.90 4.91 9.75
N ASN A 197 -5.20 3.63 9.53
CA ASN A 197 -6.54 3.08 9.68
C ASN A 197 -7.04 3.17 11.13
N GLU A 198 -6.18 2.90 12.10
CA GLU A 198 -6.49 3.10 13.52
C GLU A 198 -6.84 4.56 13.80
N ALA A 199 -5.99 5.50 13.38
CA ALA A 199 -6.24 6.93 13.55
C ALA A 199 -7.53 7.41 12.85
N MET A 200 -7.85 6.87 11.67
CA MET A 200 -9.11 7.16 10.95
C MET A 200 -10.33 6.61 11.69
N ASN A 201 -10.23 5.41 12.27
CA ASN A 201 -11.30 4.82 13.07
C ASN A 201 -11.56 5.63 14.36
N ASP A 202 -10.49 6.04 15.03
CA ASP A 202 -10.59 6.91 16.22
C ASP A 202 -11.18 8.28 15.87
N SER A 203 -10.73 8.88 14.76
CA SER A 203 -11.28 10.14 14.26
C SER A 203 -12.76 10.02 13.93
N LYS A 204 -13.17 8.91 13.30
CA LYS A 204 -14.59 8.61 13.03
C LYS A 204 -15.39 8.53 14.33
N LEU A 205 -14.88 7.88 15.37
CA LEU A 205 -15.55 7.80 16.67
C LEU A 205 -15.66 9.18 17.34
N ILE A 206 -14.59 9.98 17.30
CA ILE A 206 -14.59 11.35 17.82
C ILE A 206 -15.63 12.20 17.08
N ASN A 207 -15.63 12.19 15.75
CA ASN A 207 -16.60 12.93 14.93
C ASN A 207 -18.03 12.44 15.16
N HIS A 208 -18.24 11.14 15.32
CA HIS A 208 -19.54 10.59 15.69
C HIS A 208 -20.01 11.10 17.04
N ARG A 209 -19.12 11.22 18.04
CA ARG A 209 -19.45 11.80 19.35
C ARG A 209 -19.65 13.32 19.28
N PHE A 210 -19.03 14.03 18.34
CA PHE A 210 -19.34 15.44 18.11
C PHE A 210 -20.73 15.63 17.48
N ALA A 211 -21.10 14.78 16.52
CA ALA A 211 -22.42 14.79 15.89
C ALA A 211 -23.53 14.29 16.83
N TYR A 212 -23.23 13.27 17.62
CA TYR A 212 -24.11 12.65 18.61
C TYR A 212 -23.45 12.70 19.98
N PRO A 213 -23.55 13.84 20.68
CA PRO A 213 -22.86 14.01 21.94
C PRO A 213 -23.40 13.11 23.02
N GLN A 214 -22.50 12.71 23.91
CA GLN A 214 -22.84 11.96 25.11
C GLN A 214 -23.36 12.92 26.18
N TRP A 215 -24.31 12.43 26.96
CA TRP A 215 -24.95 13.18 28.02
C TRP A 215 -24.84 12.39 29.32
N ILE A 216 -24.51 13.09 30.41
CA ILE A 216 -24.67 12.59 31.76
C ILE A 216 -26.01 13.12 32.26
N PHE A 217 -26.89 12.21 32.68
CA PHE A 217 -28.15 12.56 33.29
C PHE A 217 -28.08 12.25 34.78
N HIS A 218 -28.13 13.30 35.60
CA HIS A 218 -28.29 13.15 37.05
C HIS A 218 -29.78 12.96 37.34
N LEU A 219 -30.16 11.75 37.76
CA LEU A 219 -31.54 11.37 38.07
C LEU A 219 -31.72 11.29 39.59
N ASP A 220 -32.79 11.88 40.13
CA ASP A 220 -33.14 11.81 41.56
C ASP A 220 -34.01 10.58 41.88
N THR A 221 -33.58 9.41 41.40
CA THR A 221 -34.25 8.12 41.63
C THR A 221 -33.24 6.98 41.53
N ASP A 222 -33.41 5.94 42.33
CA ASP A 222 -32.67 4.68 42.26
C ASP A 222 -33.52 3.52 41.74
N ASP A 223 -34.80 3.75 41.37
CA ASP A 223 -35.68 2.72 40.81
C ASP A 223 -35.23 2.35 39.38
N PRO A 224 -34.78 1.09 39.15
CA PRO A 224 -34.36 0.63 37.83
C PRO A 224 -35.45 0.76 36.76
N THR A 225 -36.73 0.71 37.14
CA THR A 225 -37.87 0.80 36.21
C THR A 225 -38.03 2.21 35.68
N GLU A 226 -37.91 3.21 36.55
CA GLU A 226 -37.97 4.62 36.17
C GLU A 226 -36.76 5.01 35.32
N ILE A 227 -35.57 4.55 35.70
CA ILE A 227 -34.33 4.74 34.92
C ILE A 227 -34.47 4.12 33.52
N ALA A 228 -34.99 2.88 33.42
CA ALA A 228 -35.18 2.21 32.13
C ALA A 228 -36.21 2.95 31.25
N LYS A 229 -37.30 3.46 31.83
CA LYS A 229 -38.30 4.25 31.10
C LYS A 229 -37.72 5.57 30.60
N PHE A 230 -36.94 6.26 31.41
CA PHE A 230 -36.22 7.48 31.01
C PHE A 230 -35.27 7.18 29.85
N LYS A 231 -34.44 6.14 29.98
CA LYS A 231 -33.52 5.70 28.93
C LYS A 231 -34.25 5.42 27.61
N ALA A 232 -35.32 4.62 27.64
CA ALA A 232 -36.09 4.29 26.44
C ALA A 232 -36.69 5.54 25.77
N THR A 233 -37.18 6.50 26.57
CA THR A 233 -37.71 7.77 26.06
C THR A 233 -36.61 8.62 25.41
N LYS A 234 -35.44 8.70 26.04
CA LYS A 234 -34.28 9.44 25.51
C LYS A 234 -33.74 8.80 24.23
N ASP A 235 -33.64 7.48 24.21
CA ASP A 235 -33.17 6.73 23.04
C ASP A 235 -34.13 6.92 21.85
N ALA A 236 -35.44 6.88 22.10
CA ALA A 236 -36.46 7.15 21.08
C ALA A 236 -36.37 8.59 20.53
N ALA A 237 -36.25 9.59 21.42
CA ALA A 237 -36.11 10.99 21.01
C ALA A 237 -34.81 11.23 20.22
N ASN A 238 -33.69 10.63 20.65
CA ASN A 238 -32.42 10.70 19.93
C ASN A 238 -32.51 10.07 18.53
N ALA A 239 -33.12 8.89 18.41
CA ALA A 239 -33.28 8.20 17.13
C ALA A 239 -34.17 8.98 16.15
N ALA A 240 -35.17 9.70 16.67
CA ALA A 240 -36.08 10.53 15.87
C ALA A 240 -35.54 11.95 15.59
N GLY A 241 -34.44 12.37 16.24
CA GLY A 241 -33.95 13.74 16.17
C GLY A 241 -34.89 14.76 16.86
N GLU A 242 -35.65 14.31 17.85
CA GLU A 242 -36.66 15.11 18.55
C GLU A 242 -36.11 15.76 19.82
N ASN A 243 -36.72 16.90 20.20
CA ASN A 243 -36.42 17.56 21.46
C ASN A 243 -37.04 16.79 22.64
N MET A 244 -36.27 16.64 23.71
CA MET A 244 -36.78 16.08 24.97
C MET A 244 -37.10 17.21 25.95
N TYR A 245 -38.35 17.29 26.39
CA TYR A 245 -38.79 18.26 27.40
C TYR A 245 -38.77 17.60 28.77
N ILE A 246 -37.93 18.12 29.67
CA ILE A 246 -37.78 17.61 31.03
C ILE A 246 -38.40 18.64 31.99
N PRO A 247 -39.31 18.23 32.91
CA PRO A 247 -39.77 19.10 33.97
C PRO A 247 -38.60 19.63 34.80
N LYS A 248 -38.71 20.89 35.24
CA LYS A 248 -37.68 21.52 36.06
C LYS A 248 -37.43 20.70 37.34
N ASP A 249 -36.16 20.58 37.73
CA ASP A 249 -35.68 19.91 38.95
C ASP A 249 -35.83 18.37 38.97
N VAL A 250 -36.20 17.71 37.87
CA VAL A 250 -36.32 16.23 37.78
C VAL A 250 -35.05 15.56 37.24
N VAL A 251 -34.46 16.14 36.19
CA VAL A 251 -33.21 15.65 35.60
C VAL A 251 -32.35 16.84 35.18
N VAL A 252 -31.06 16.80 35.52
CA VAL A 252 -30.07 17.78 35.05
C VAL A 252 -29.29 17.16 33.90
N PRO A 253 -29.56 17.53 32.63
CA PRO A 253 -28.77 17.09 31.50
C PRO A 253 -27.44 17.84 31.50
N GLU A 254 -26.34 17.10 31.58
CA GLU A 254 -24.99 17.62 31.42
C GLU A 254 -24.39 17.06 30.14
N LEU A 255 -23.99 17.95 29.23
CA LEU A 255 -23.29 17.56 28.03
C LEU A 255 -21.88 17.09 28.41
N VAL A 256 -21.49 15.88 28.00
CA VAL A 256 -20.09 15.46 28.07
C VAL A 256 -19.34 16.22 26.98
N ALA A 257 -18.95 17.45 27.31
CA ALA A 257 -18.20 18.32 26.42
C ALA A 257 -16.71 18.13 26.70
N VAL A 258 -15.96 17.77 25.66
CA VAL A 258 -14.51 17.94 25.65
C VAL A 258 -14.27 19.39 25.25
N ALA A 259 -13.55 20.15 26.09
CA ALA A 259 -13.25 21.54 25.76
C ALA A 259 -12.50 21.61 24.40
N PRO A 260 -12.77 22.64 23.57
CA PRO A 260 -12.02 22.81 22.33
C PRO A 260 -10.51 22.78 22.58
N ASN A 261 -9.78 21.97 21.81
CA ASN A 261 -8.33 21.72 21.98
C ASN A 261 -7.90 20.99 23.27
N ALA A 262 -8.83 20.42 24.05
CA ALA A 262 -8.46 19.57 25.19
C ALA A 262 -7.99 18.17 24.75
N THR A 263 -8.25 17.79 23.50
CA THR A 263 -7.74 16.56 22.87
C THR A 263 -6.87 16.89 21.67
N ILE A 264 -5.91 16.01 21.38
CA ILE A 264 -5.07 16.12 20.19
C ILE A 264 -5.95 16.07 18.93
N ASN A 265 -5.65 16.95 17.97
CA ASN A 265 -6.25 16.84 16.64
C ASN A 265 -5.52 15.72 15.88
N LEU A 266 -6.24 14.68 15.47
CA LEU A 266 -5.68 13.54 14.74
C LEU A 266 -5.43 13.85 13.25
N LEU A 267 -6.04 14.90 12.70
CA LEU A 267 -5.94 15.19 11.27
C LEU A 267 -4.49 15.44 10.79
N PRO A 268 -3.65 16.24 11.47
CA PRO A 268 -2.23 16.38 11.11
C PRO A 268 -1.46 15.06 11.13
N TRP A 269 -1.78 14.16 12.07
CA TRP A 269 -1.16 12.85 12.17
C TRP A 269 -1.57 11.95 11.00
N ILE A 270 -2.86 11.93 10.65
CA ILE A 270 -3.38 11.20 9.48
C ILE A 270 -2.73 11.72 8.20
N GLN A 271 -2.62 13.04 8.03
CA GLN A 271 -1.97 13.66 6.87
C GLN A 271 -0.47 13.32 6.79
N TYR A 272 0.23 13.30 7.92
CA TYR A 272 1.62 12.87 8.00
C TYR A 272 1.78 11.41 7.56
N LEU A 273 0.96 10.50 8.10
CA LEU A 273 1.00 9.08 7.74
C LEU A 273 0.67 8.85 6.26
N ASP A 274 -0.28 9.62 5.73
CA ASP A 274 -0.65 9.57 4.33
C ASP A 274 0.51 10.01 3.42
N ASN A 275 1.17 11.14 3.72
CA ASN A 275 2.37 11.57 2.99
C ASN A 275 3.49 10.54 3.07
N LEU A 276 3.76 10.04 4.28
CA LEU A 276 4.79 9.04 4.52
C LEU A 276 4.54 7.75 3.72
N LEU A 277 3.28 7.32 3.57
CA LEU A 277 2.93 6.16 2.74
C LEU A 277 3.38 6.34 1.30
N TYR A 278 3.07 7.48 0.68
CA TYR A 278 3.42 7.75 -0.73
C TYR A 278 4.92 7.97 -0.93
N GLU A 279 5.59 8.62 0.02
CA GLU A 279 7.05 8.78 0.03
C GLU A 279 7.76 7.43 0.11
N MET A 280 7.35 6.58 1.06
CA MET A 280 7.94 5.25 1.24
C MET A 280 7.58 4.28 0.11
N ALA A 281 6.41 4.45 -0.50
CA ALA A 281 6.03 3.73 -1.70
C ALA A 281 6.84 4.18 -2.93
N GLY A 282 7.39 5.39 -2.92
CA GLY A 282 8.02 6.00 -4.09
C GLY A 282 7.02 6.26 -5.21
N VAL A 283 5.79 6.66 -4.88
CA VAL A 283 4.78 7.11 -5.86
C VAL A 283 4.28 8.49 -5.44
N PRO A 284 4.70 9.56 -6.13
CA PRO A 284 4.23 10.90 -5.82
C PRO A 284 2.72 11.01 -5.99
N LYS A 285 2.05 11.73 -5.08
CA LYS A 285 0.60 11.97 -5.14
C LYS A 285 0.13 12.60 -6.45
N ILE A 286 0.98 13.40 -7.11
CA ILE A 286 0.66 14.00 -8.41
C ILE A 286 0.43 12.94 -9.51
N ILE A 287 1.12 11.81 -9.45
CA ILE A 287 0.92 10.68 -10.39
C ILE A 287 -0.47 10.06 -10.21
N LEU A 288 -0.99 10.10 -8.99
CA LEU A 288 -2.31 9.58 -8.63
C LEU A 288 -3.43 10.63 -8.80
N GLY A 289 -3.12 11.80 -9.37
CA GLY A 289 -4.09 12.88 -9.57
C GLY A 289 -4.37 13.74 -8.34
N GLY A 290 -3.54 13.63 -7.29
CA GLY A 290 -3.65 14.47 -6.10
C GLY A 290 -3.26 15.92 -6.39
N SER A 291 -4.17 16.86 -6.13
CA SER A 291 -4.00 18.30 -6.36
C SER A 291 -3.43 19.05 -5.14
N GLY A 292 -2.41 18.48 -4.48
CA GLY A 292 -1.74 19.16 -3.37
C GLY A 292 -1.10 20.49 -3.79
N GLU A 293 -0.69 21.32 -2.82
CA GLU A 293 0.04 22.58 -3.03
C GLU A 293 1.46 22.30 -3.55
N PHE A 294 1.59 21.76 -4.76
CA PHE A 294 2.86 21.60 -5.44
C PHE A 294 3.15 22.86 -6.24
N THR A 295 4.33 23.43 -6.02
CA THR A 295 4.92 24.31 -7.04
C THR A 295 5.26 23.47 -8.27
N GLU A 296 5.20 24.06 -9.45
CA GLU A 296 5.55 23.37 -10.69
C GLU A 296 6.95 22.73 -10.64
N ALA A 297 7.92 23.43 -10.04
CA ALA A 297 9.27 22.91 -9.82
C ALA A 297 9.29 21.66 -8.93
N SER A 298 8.52 21.66 -7.83
CA SER A 298 8.43 20.49 -6.93
C SER A 298 7.74 19.29 -7.59
N ALA A 299 6.70 19.53 -8.39
CA ALA A 299 6.01 18.50 -9.16
C ALA A 299 6.96 17.82 -10.16
N LYS A 300 7.76 18.64 -10.86
CA LYS A 300 8.78 18.21 -11.81
C LYS A 300 9.88 17.35 -11.17
N ILE A 301 10.42 17.76 -10.02
CA ILE A 301 11.43 16.97 -9.28
C ILE A 301 10.85 15.62 -8.83
N ALA A 302 9.64 15.63 -8.26
CA ALA A 302 8.97 14.41 -7.82
C ALA A 302 8.70 13.45 -9.00
N TYR A 303 8.29 14.00 -10.14
CA TYR A 303 8.09 13.23 -11.37
C TYR A 303 9.39 12.59 -11.88
N LEU A 304 10.50 13.33 -11.94
CA LEU A 304 11.79 12.80 -12.37
C LEU A 304 12.29 11.66 -11.45
N ALA A 305 12.15 11.83 -10.13
CA ALA A 305 12.51 10.79 -9.17
C ALA A 305 11.65 9.53 -9.36
N PHE A 306 10.36 9.70 -9.66
CA PHE A 306 9.46 8.58 -9.98
C PHE A 306 9.85 7.90 -11.29
N GLN A 307 10.14 8.66 -12.35
CA GLN A 307 10.56 8.14 -13.66
C GLN A 307 11.79 7.24 -13.53
N GLN A 308 12.81 7.65 -12.77
CA GLN A 308 14.01 6.83 -12.53
C GLN A 308 13.66 5.46 -11.92
N GLY A 309 12.76 5.44 -10.94
CA GLY A 309 12.31 4.19 -10.33
C GLY A 309 11.54 3.31 -11.30
N VAL A 310 10.73 3.91 -12.20
CA VAL A 310 10.00 3.16 -13.23
C VAL A 310 10.93 2.58 -14.29
N GLU A 311 11.90 3.35 -14.78
CA GLU A 311 12.89 2.90 -15.76
C GLU A 311 13.76 1.77 -15.20
N GLU A 312 14.10 1.81 -13.90
CA GLU A 312 14.80 0.71 -13.23
C GLU A 312 13.96 -0.59 -13.23
N GLU A 313 12.66 -0.49 -12.94
CA GLU A 313 11.75 -1.64 -12.99
C GLU A 313 11.53 -2.15 -14.42
N GLN A 314 11.47 -1.25 -15.41
CA GLN A 314 11.39 -1.61 -16.82
C GLN A 314 12.60 -2.44 -17.25
N LEU A 315 13.80 -1.93 -16.97
CA LEU A 315 15.06 -2.62 -17.28
C LEU A 315 15.10 -3.99 -16.60
N PHE A 316 14.68 -4.07 -15.33
CA PHE A 316 14.61 -5.35 -14.63
C PHE A 316 13.70 -6.35 -15.36
N ILE A 317 12.50 -5.95 -15.79
CA ILE A 317 11.59 -6.83 -16.53
C ILE A 317 12.20 -7.25 -17.87
N GLU A 318 12.77 -6.32 -18.63
CA GLU A 318 13.40 -6.58 -19.92
C GLU A 318 14.53 -7.61 -19.79
N GLU A 319 15.38 -7.47 -18.78
CA GLU A 319 16.44 -8.42 -18.45
C GLU A 319 15.88 -9.79 -18.06
N GLN A 320 14.80 -9.85 -17.28
CA GLN A 320 14.18 -11.12 -16.91
C GLN A 320 13.51 -11.81 -18.11
N VAL A 321 12.85 -11.06 -18.99
CA VAL A 321 12.26 -11.59 -20.23
C VAL A 321 13.36 -12.12 -21.15
N LEU A 322 14.47 -11.39 -21.30
CA LEU A 322 15.61 -11.87 -22.08
C LEU A 322 16.23 -13.13 -21.48
N THR A 323 16.55 -13.13 -20.19
CA THR A 323 17.30 -14.23 -19.57
C THR A 323 16.48 -15.52 -19.43
N GLN A 324 15.17 -15.41 -19.18
CA GLN A 324 14.32 -16.58 -18.92
C GLN A 324 13.53 -17.04 -20.15
N LEU A 325 13.11 -16.10 -21.02
CA LEU A 325 12.32 -16.41 -22.21
C LEU A 325 13.14 -16.37 -23.51
N ASN A 326 14.38 -15.83 -23.46
CA ASN A 326 15.24 -15.61 -24.62
C ASN A 326 14.60 -14.68 -25.67
N LEU A 327 13.93 -13.62 -25.20
CA LEU A 327 13.26 -12.62 -26.04
C LEU A 327 13.76 -11.22 -25.67
N VAL A 328 14.08 -10.41 -26.68
CA VAL A 328 14.45 -9.01 -26.48
C VAL A 328 13.21 -8.15 -26.63
N ILE A 329 12.88 -7.39 -25.58
CA ILE A 329 11.80 -6.41 -25.59
C ILE A 329 12.32 -5.09 -25.02
N ASN A 330 11.67 -3.98 -25.37
CA ASN A 330 11.86 -2.69 -24.71
C ASN A 330 10.49 -2.15 -24.30
N LEU A 331 10.30 -1.79 -23.04
CA LEU A 331 9.06 -1.22 -22.53
C LEU A 331 9.04 0.28 -22.82
N GLU A 332 7.95 0.75 -23.44
CA GLU A 332 7.85 2.16 -23.81
C GLU A 332 7.25 2.98 -22.65
N PHE A 333 8.02 3.94 -22.14
CA PHE A 333 7.57 4.87 -21.12
C PHE A 333 6.38 5.73 -21.61
N PRO A 334 5.29 5.88 -20.83
CA PRO A 334 4.01 6.38 -21.35
C PRO A 334 4.00 7.87 -21.76
N ALA A 335 4.74 8.75 -21.08
CA ALA A 335 4.96 10.14 -21.49
C ALA A 335 6.17 10.65 -20.71
N SER A 336 7.11 11.38 -21.31
CA SER A 336 8.26 11.99 -20.61
C SER A 336 8.08 13.50 -20.53
N LEU A 337 8.25 14.07 -19.33
CA LEU A 337 8.25 15.53 -19.10
C LEU A 337 9.63 16.18 -19.35
N GLU A 338 10.63 15.41 -19.77
CA GLU A 338 12.00 15.90 -19.95
C GLU A 338 12.09 17.05 -20.98
N ASN A 339 11.30 16.97 -22.04
CA ASN A 339 11.27 18.03 -23.06
C ASN A 339 10.66 19.34 -22.54
N GLU A 340 9.66 19.27 -21.66
CA GLU A 340 9.04 20.46 -21.05
C GLU A 340 10.00 21.11 -20.04
N LEU A 341 10.74 20.30 -19.27
CA LEU A 341 11.79 20.75 -18.36
C LEU A 341 12.90 21.54 -19.04
N LEU A 342 13.41 21.03 -20.17
CA LEU A 342 14.45 21.70 -20.95
C LEU A 342 13.95 23.01 -21.57
N SER A 343 12.64 23.12 -21.84
CA SER A 343 12.02 24.31 -22.41
C SER A 343 11.81 25.43 -21.38
N ASP A 344 11.48 25.12 -20.13
CA ASP A 344 11.29 26.15 -19.09
C ASP A 344 12.59 26.70 -18.52
N ASN A 345 13.68 25.91 -18.51
CA ASN A 345 15.02 26.44 -18.21
C ASN A 345 15.45 27.57 -19.17
N LYS A 346 14.85 27.66 -20.36
CA LYS A 346 15.07 28.77 -21.29
C LYS A 346 14.22 30.00 -20.98
N LYS A 347 13.11 29.86 -20.25
CA LYS A 347 12.27 31.00 -19.83
C LYS A 347 12.84 31.72 -18.60
N ASP A 348 13.55 31.01 -17.73
CA ASP A 348 14.19 31.58 -16.53
C ASP A 348 15.64 32.04 -16.76
N GLY A 349 16.12 32.03 -18.02
CA GLY A 349 17.38 32.66 -18.39
C GLY A 349 17.33 34.18 -18.17
N ALA A 350 18.43 34.76 -17.70
CA ALA A 350 18.58 36.17 -17.30
C ALA A 350 18.21 37.18 -18.41
N GLN A 351 16.92 37.42 -18.66
CA GLN A 351 16.39 38.43 -19.56
C GLN A 351 14.85 38.50 -19.46
N ASN A 352 14.34 38.97 -18.32
CA ASN A 352 12.99 39.57 -18.24
C ASN A 352 12.90 40.53 -17.03
N ILE A 353 13.97 41.29 -16.80
CA ILE A 353 13.80 42.57 -16.09
C ILE A 353 13.30 43.51 -17.18
N ASP A 354 12.00 43.81 -17.16
CA ASP A 354 11.42 44.82 -18.03
C ASP A 354 12.20 46.13 -17.80
N PRO A 355 12.71 46.83 -18.85
CA PRO A 355 13.40 48.10 -18.66
C PRO A 355 12.61 49.12 -17.82
N SER A 356 11.28 48.98 -17.76
CA SER A 356 10.44 49.78 -16.87
C SER A 356 10.69 49.56 -15.36
N GLU A 357 11.25 48.42 -14.95
CA GLU A 357 11.53 48.10 -13.54
C GLU A 357 12.90 48.61 -13.06
N THR A 358 13.76 49.08 -13.96
CA THR A 358 15.08 49.66 -13.60
C THR A 358 15.11 51.19 -13.63
N THR A 359 14.00 51.84 -13.97
CA THR A 359 13.93 53.30 -13.94
C THR A 359 13.63 53.76 -12.52
N ALA A 360 14.68 54.06 -11.75
CA ALA A 360 14.57 54.76 -10.48
C ALA A 360 13.81 56.07 -10.71
N GLY A 361 12.64 56.21 -10.08
CA GLY A 361 11.86 57.43 -10.14
C GLY A 361 12.65 58.60 -9.56
N GLU A 362 13.07 59.53 -10.41
CA GLU A 362 13.44 60.89 -9.99
C GLU A 362 12.15 61.59 -9.56
N GLY A 363 11.85 61.51 -8.26
CA GLY A 363 10.80 62.32 -7.64
C GLY A 363 11.22 63.79 -7.64
N GLN A 364 10.44 64.61 -8.35
CA GLN A 364 10.30 66.05 -8.10
C GLN A 364 9.44 66.31 -6.88
#